data_AF-A0A1Y4TPS7-F1
#
_entry.id   AF-A0A1Y4TPS7-F1
#
_cell.length_a   1.000
_cell.length_b   1.000
_cell.length_c   1.000
_cell.angle_alpha   90.00
_cell.angle_beta   90.00
_cell.angle_gamma   90.00
#
_symmetry.space_group_name_H-M   'P 1'
#
loop_
_entity.id
_entity.type
_entity.pdbx_description
1 polymer ?
#
loop_
_entity_poly.entity_id
_entity_poly.type
_entity_poly.pdbx_seq_one_letter_code
_entity_poly.pdbx_strand_id
1 'polypeptide(L)'
;TGKKYTDLLEMQILELKKLPKELREDDDIIQWMRFLAGKNRKELEDMAGTSEYIEEAYRELERMSADERARLEYEARQKAIRDHDAIMSSAWETGMEKGLQEGREQGMKQGMQQGLQQGIRQERQDIVFRMLEKGMDPEMIADLTGMNIEEIQKMEEEFRARG
;
A
#
# COMPACT_ATOMS: atom_id res chain seq x y z
N THR A 1 9.16 -28.65 29.82
CA THR A 1 9.19 -28.97 28.39
C THR A 1 10.58 -28.63 27.84
N GLY A 2 11.55 -29.53 28.01
CA GLY A 2 12.97 -29.27 27.70
C GLY A 2 13.32 -29.56 26.25
N LYS A 3 12.94 -28.69 25.31
CA LYS A 3 13.45 -28.75 23.93
C LYS A 3 14.68 -27.85 23.80
N LYS A 4 15.77 -28.43 23.29
CA LYS A 4 17.05 -27.76 23.03
C LYS A 4 16.87 -26.73 21.92
N TYR A 5 17.18 -25.46 22.18
CA TYR A 5 16.99 -24.36 21.23
C TYR A 5 18.15 -24.29 20.22
N THR A 6 19.40 -24.34 20.69
CA THR A 6 20.61 -24.52 19.84
C THR A 6 21.71 -25.25 20.63
N ASP A 7 22.75 -25.74 19.95
CA ASP A 7 23.97 -26.36 20.48
C ASP A 7 25.15 -25.38 20.63
N LEU A 8 24.95 -24.12 20.31
CA LEU A 8 25.95 -23.05 20.38
C LEU A 8 25.89 -22.23 21.68
N LEU A 9 24.80 -22.36 22.44
CA LEU A 9 24.55 -21.59 23.67
C LEU A 9 23.90 -22.47 24.73
N GLU A 10 24.56 -22.63 25.88
CA GLU A 10 23.99 -23.23 27.08
C GLU A 10 23.61 -22.12 28.06
N MET A 11 22.33 -22.05 28.43
CA MET A 11 21.84 -21.11 29.45
C MET A 11 21.59 -21.84 30.75
N GLN A 12 22.39 -21.56 31.78
CA GLN A 12 22.15 -22.03 33.14
C GLN A 12 21.41 -20.94 33.91
N ILE A 13 20.17 -21.24 34.32
CA ILE A 13 19.33 -20.30 35.08
C ILE A 13 19.39 -20.72 36.55
N LEU A 14 20.05 -19.90 37.37
CA LEU A 14 20.08 -20.04 38.82
C LEU A 14 18.96 -19.19 39.42
N GLU A 15 17.93 -19.85 39.97
CA GLU A 15 16.85 -19.15 40.68
C GLU A 15 17.29 -18.85 42.11
N LEU A 16 17.70 -17.60 42.37
CA LEU A 16 18.05 -17.12 43.69
C LEU A 16 16.79 -16.77 44.49
N LYS A 17 16.80 -17.02 45.81
CA LYS A 17 15.74 -16.54 46.71
C LYS A 17 15.65 -15.02 46.59
N LYS A 18 14.42 -14.48 46.51
CA LYS A 18 14.19 -13.03 46.48
C LYS A 18 14.90 -12.38 47.66
N LEU A 19 15.55 -11.25 47.41
CA LEU A 19 16.21 -10.45 48.43
C LEU A 19 15.26 -10.17 49.61
N PRO A 20 15.66 -10.46 50.85
CA PRO A 20 14.94 -10.01 52.05
C PRO A 20 14.75 -8.49 52.04
N LYS A 21 13.65 -8.01 52.65
CA LYS A 21 13.35 -6.57 52.76
C LYS A 21 14.33 -5.82 53.65
N GLU A 22 14.90 -6.50 54.64
CA GLU A 22 15.88 -5.95 55.60
C GLU A 22 17.18 -6.73 55.44
N LEU A 23 18.23 -6.01 55.04
CA LEU A 23 19.57 -6.54 54.81
C LEU A 23 20.59 -5.51 55.30
N ARG A 24 21.72 -5.99 55.81
CA ARG A 24 22.87 -5.16 56.22
C ARG A 24 23.38 -4.39 55.01
N GLU A 25 23.61 -3.09 55.14
CA GLU A 25 24.02 -2.19 54.05
C GLU A 25 25.46 -2.46 53.56
N ASP A 26 26.20 -3.22 54.35
CA ASP A 26 27.62 -3.51 54.29
C ASP A 26 28.02 -4.74 53.42
N ASP A 27 27.09 -5.35 52.67
CA ASP A 27 27.36 -6.50 51.79
C ASP A 27 27.34 -6.12 50.31
N ASP A 28 28.52 -6.13 49.67
CA ASP A 28 28.73 -5.78 48.25
C ASP A 28 27.80 -6.55 47.30
N ILE A 29 27.53 -7.83 47.56
CA ILE A 29 26.69 -8.66 46.70
C ILE A 29 25.23 -8.18 46.79
N ILE A 30 24.79 -7.74 47.97
CA ILE A 30 23.45 -7.16 48.15
C ILE A 30 23.31 -5.84 47.40
N GLN A 31 24.34 -5.00 47.40
CA GLN A 31 24.35 -3.74 46.65
C GLN A 31 24.21 -4.00 45.15
N TRP A 32 24.96 -4.97 44.62
CA TRP A 32 24.84 -5.42 43.22
C TRP A 32 23.45 -5.98 42.90
N MET A 33 22.90 -6.83 43.76
CA MET A 33 21.55 -7.37 43.53
C MET A 33 20.48 -6.27 43.58
N ARG A 34 20.63 -5.24 44.40
CA ARG A 34 19.74 -4.06 44.42
C ARG A 34 19.87 -3.22 43.15
N PHE A 35 21.09 -2.95 42.71
CA PHE A 35 21.36 -2.25 41.46
C PHE A 35 20.73 -2.98 40.27
N LEU A 36 20.97 -4.30 40.13
CA LEU A 36 20.39 -5.10 39.05
C LEU A 36 18.85 -5.24 39.14
N ALA A 37 18.27 -5.08 40.33
CA ALA A 37 16.82 -5.09 40.54
C ALA A 37 16.15 -3.72 40.35
N GLY A 38 16.92 -2.65 40.11
CA GLY A 38 16.42 -1.29 39.91
C GLY A 38 15.47 -1.21 38.72
N LYS A 39 14.32 -0.56 38.91
CA LYS A 39 13.25 -0.55 37.90
C LYS A 39 13.24 0.71 37.04
N ASN A 40 13.89 1.77 37.51
CA ASN A 40 13.90 3.06 36.85
C ASN A 40 15.24 3.77 37.10
N ARG A 41 15.50 4.80 36.29
CA ARG A 41 16.76 5.55 36.31
C ARG A 41 17.08 6.12 37.69
N LYS A 42 16.06 6.60 38.41
CA LYS A 42 16.23 7.22 39.72
C LYS A 42 16.69 6.20 40.77
N GLU A 43 16.07 5.02 40.81
CA GLU A 43 16.50 3.94 41.70
C GLU A 43 17.93 3.47 41.40
N LEU A 44 18.33 3.44 40.13
CA LEU A 44 19.69 3.09 39.72
C LEU A 44 20.72 4.18 40.08
N GLU A 45 20.33 5.45 39.96
CA GLU A 45 21.14 6.62 40.32
C GLU A 45 21.35 6.70 41.84
N ASP A 46 20.30 6.46 42.62
CA ASP A 46 20.37 6.43 44.09
C ASP A 46 21.34 5.34 44.58
N MET A 47 21.48 4.24 43.83
CA MET A 47 22.42 3.16 44.13
C MET A 47 23.88 3.51 43.76
N ALA A 48 24.12 4.41 42.81
CA ALA A 48 25.47 4.82 42.41
C ALA A 48 26.27 5.43 43.57
N GLY A 49 25.60 6.09 44.52
CA GLY A 49 26.25 6.66 45.71
C GLY A 49 26.61 5.65 46.81
N THR A 50 26.30 4.37 46.64
CA THR A 50 26.49 3.34 47.69
C THR A 50 27.86 2.66 47.64
N SER A 51 28.51 2.66 46.47
CA SER A 51 29.81 2.01 46.26
C SER A 51 30.45 2.51 44.96
N GLU A 52 31.77 2.67 44.97
CA GLU A 52 32.57 3.07 43.80
C GLU A 52 32.34 2.14 42.59
N TYR A 53 32.19 0.83 42.83
CA TYR A 53 31.92 -0.14 41.77
C TYR A 53 30.52 -0.01 41.16
N ILE A 54 29.52 0.33 41.98
CA ILE A 54 28.15 0.55 41.50
C ILE A 54 28.07 1.89 40.76
N GLU A 55 28.84 2.89 41.20
CA GLU A 55 28.97 4.16 40.48
C GLU A 55 29.54 3.95 39.08
N GLU A 56 30.64 3.19 38.96
CA GLU A 56 31.23 2.85 37.66
C GLU A 56 30.24 2.07 36.77
N ALA A 57 29.53 1.09 37.34
CA ALA A 57 28.52 0.32 36.63
C ALA A 57 27.35 1.19 36.15
N TYR A 58 26.90 2.15 36.95
CA TYR A 58 25.86 3.10 36.57
C TYR A 58 26.31 3.99 35.42
N ARG A 59 27.54 4.54 35.47
CA ARG A 59 28.10 5.39 34.40
C ARG A 59 28.19 4.63 33.08
N GLU A 60 28.63 3.37 33.12
CA GLU A 60 28.72 2.55 31.92
C GLU A 60 27.34 2.16 31.38
N LEU A 61 26.39 1.85 32.25
CA LEU A 61 24.99 1.64 31.88
C LEU A 61 24.38 2.89 31.22
N GLU A 62 24.67 4.09 31.75
CA GLU A 62 24.21 5.35 31.19
C GLU A 62 24.82 5.60 29.80
N ARG A 63 26.12 5.35 29.63
CA ARG A 63 26.82 5.44 28.34
C ARG A 63 26.22 4.50 27.30
N MET A 64 26.09 3.21 27.65
CA MET A 64 25.49 2.20 26.77
C MET A 64 24.02 2.51 26.46
N SER A 65 23.28 3.02 27.44
CA SER A 65 21.88 3.40 27.25
C SER A 65 21.72 4.63 26.38
N ALA A 66 22.65 5.58 26.43
CA ALA A 66 22.66 6.72 25.52
C ALA A 66 22.90 6.28 24.07
N ASP A 67 23.87 5.38 23.86
CA ASP A 67 24.13 4.78 22.54
C ASP A 67 22.95 3.95 22.04
N GLU A 68 22.33 3.13 22.90
CA GLU A 68 21.16 2.31 22.56
C GLU A 68 19.93 3.17 22.24
N ARG A 69 19.63 4.20 23.03
CA ARG A 69 18.53 5.13 22.76
C ARG A 69 18.74 5.86 21.44
N ALA A 70 19.94 6.38 21.21
CA ALA A 70 20.28 7.05 19.96
C ALA A 70 20.16 6.08 18.76
N ARG A 71 20.59 4.82 18.93
CA ARG A 71 20.43 3.78 17.91
C ARG A 71 18.96 3.49 17.64
N LEU A 72 18.14 3.30 18.67
CA LEU A 72 16.71 3.04 18.54
C LEU A 72 15.96 4.20 17.88
N GLU A 73 16.27 5.45 18.24
CA GLU A 73 15.72 6.64 17.59
C GLU A 73 16.11 6.71 16.12
N TYR A 74 17.37 6.42 15.79
CA TYR A 74 17.85 6.34 14.42
C TYR A 74 17.12 5.24 13.63
N GLU A 75 17.03 4.04 14.18
CA GLU A 75 16.32 2.91 13.56
C GLU A 75 14.84 3.20 13.36
N ALA A 76 14.17 3.80 14.34
CA ALA A 76 12.77 4.20 14.25
C ALA A 76 12.56 5.24 13.14
N ARG A 77 13.46 6.23 13.03
CA ARG A 77 13.42 7.22 11.93
C ARG A 77 13.62 6.55 10.58
N GLN A 78 14.61 5.67 10.44
CA GLN A 78 14.86 4.94 9.18
C GLN A 78 13.67 4.06 8.82
N LYS A 79 13.04 3.40 9.81
CA LYS A 79 11.82 2.63 9.62
C LYS A 79 10.68 3.51 9.12
N ALA A 80 10.45 4.67 9.73
CA ALA A 80 9.39 5.59 9.32
C ALA A 80 9.57 6.08 7.87
N ILE A 81 10.81 6.38 7.46
CA ILE A 81 11.13 6.77 6.07
C ILE A 81 10.81 5.61 5.12
N ARG A 82 11.28 4.39 5.42
CA ARG A 82 11.03 3.20 4.58
C ARG A 82 9.54 2.86 4.48
N ASP A 83 8.82 2.94 5.60
CA ASP A 83 7.38 2.71 5.62
C ASP A 83 6.65 3.75 4.75
N HIS A 84 7.05 5.02 4.82
CA HIS A 84 6.50 6.08 3.97
C HIS A 84 6.76 5.81 2.49
N ASP A 85 8.01 5.51 2.11
CA ASP A 85 8.39 5.24 0.73
C ASP A 85 7.64 4.01 0.17
N ALA A 86 7.50 2.95 0.98
CA ALA A 86 6.76 1.75 0.62
C ALA A 86 5.26 2.03 0.40
N ILE A 87 4.64 2.81 1.30
CA ILE A 87 3.23 3.23 1.17
C ILE A 87 3.04 4.05 -0.10
N MET A 88 3.91 5.03 -0.35
CA MET A 88 3.80 5.89 -1.54
C MET A 88 4.01 5.11 -2.83
N SER A 89 4.98 4.20 -2.87
CA SER A 89 5.22 3.35 -4.04
C SER A 89 4.02 2.43 -4.31
N SER A 90 3.48 1.79 -3.27
CA SER A 90 2.32 0.90 -3.41
C SER A 90 1.07 1.66 -3.86
N ALA A 91 0.84 2.87 -3.33
CA ALA A 91 -0.25 3.73 -3.74
C ALA A 91 -0.13 4.16 -5.20
N TRP A 92 1.08 4.53 -5.65
CA TRP A 92 1.34 4.88 -7.04
C TRP A 92 1.09 3.72 -8.00
N GLU A 93 1.63 2.55 -7.69
CA GLU A 93 1.46 1.33 -8.50
C GLU A 93 -0.02 0.95 -8.61
N THR A 94 -0.73 0.91 -7.48
CA THR A 94 -2.17 0.59 -7.45
C THR A 94 -2.99 1.63 -8.21
N GLY A 95 -2.65 2.92 -8.08
CA GLY A 95 -3.31 4.00 -8.80
C GLY A 95 -3.12 3.90 -10.31
N MET A 96 -1.91 3.56 -10.76
CA MET A 96 -1.58 3.38 -12.17
C MET A 96 -2.29 2.16 -12.75
N GLU A 97 -2.31 1.03 -12.04
CA GLU A 97 -3.00 -0.19 -12.48
C GLU A 97 -4.50 0.05 -12.64
N LYS A 98 -5.14 0.66 -11.63
CA LYS A 98 -6.56 1.03 -11.70
C LYS A 98 -6.85 2.00 -12.84
N GLY A 99 -6.03 3.04 -12.99
CA GLY A 99 -6.20 4.02 -14.06
C GLY A 99 -6.09 3.39 -15.45
N LEU A 100 -5.14 2.46 -15.64
CA LEU A 100 -4.99 1.72 -16.89
C LEU A 100 -6.19 0.79 -17.16
N GLN A 101 -6.66 0.08 -16.14
CA GLN A 101 -7.81 -0.80 -16.25
C GLN A 101 -9.08 -0.02 -16.61
N GLU A 102 -9.39 1.03 -15.85
CA GLU A 102 -10.55 1.89 -16.08
C GLU A 102 -10.48 2.56 -17.47
N GLY A 103 -9.31 3.08 -17.85
CA GLY A 103 -9.10 3.68 -19.16
C GLY A 103 -9.32 2.68 -20.30
N ARG A 104 -8.86 1.44 -20.15
CA ARG A 104 -9.08 0.37 -21.13
C ARG A 104 -10.55 -0.03 -21.22
N GLU A 105 -11.23 -0.20 -20.10
CA GLU A 105 -12.66 -0.55 -20.07
C GLU A 105 -13.52 0.55 -20.71
N GLN A 106 -13.27 1.81 -20.35
CA GLN A 106 -13.97 2.95 -20.94
C GLN A 106 -13.71 3.06 -22.44
N GLY A 107 -12.45 2.94 -22.86
CA GLY A 107 -12.06 2.99 -24.27
C GLY A 107 -12.72 1.87 -25.09
N MET A 108 -12.74 0.64 -24.57
CA MET A 108 -13.41 -0.49 -25.22
C MET A 108 -14.92 -0.27 -25.34
N LYS A 109 -15.57 0.22 -24.28
CA LYS A 109 -17.02 0.48 -24.28
C LYS A 109 -17.39 1.58 -25.28
N GLN A 110 -16.64 2.68 -25.29
CA GLN A 110 -16.85 3.78 -26.23
C GLN A 110 -16.59 3.32 -27.67
N GLY A 111 -15.49 2.62 -27.92
CA GLY A 111 -15.16 2.10 -29.25
C GLY A 111 -16.21 1.13 -29.78
N MET A 112 -16.72 0.23 -28.93
CA MET A 112 -17.78 -0.71 -29.32
C MET A 112 -19.10 0.01 -29.64
N GLN A 113 -19.48 1.01 -28.83
CA GLN A 113 -20.70 1.79 -29.07
C GLN A 113 -20.60 2.60 -30.36
N GLN A 114 -19.48 3.27 -30.60
CA GLN A 114 -19.24 4.03 -31.83
C GLN A 114 -19.22 3.11 -33.05
N GLY A 115 -18.51 1.98 -32.96
CA GLY A 115 -18.45 0.99 -34.03
C GLY A 115 -19.83 0.42 -34.39
N LEU A 116 -20.65 0.10 -33.39
CA LEU A 116 -22.01 -0.39 -33.60
C LEU A 116 -22.90 0.67 -34.27
N GLN A 117 -22.85 1.92 -33.81
CA GLN A 117 -23.62 3.02 -34.41
C GLN A 117 -23.19 3.29 -35.85
N GLN A 118 -21.88 3.29 -36.12
CA GLN A 118 -21.35 3.46 -37.46
C GLN A 118 -21.78 2.31 -38.38
N GLY A 119 -21.70 1.06 -37.90
CA GLY A 119 -22.13 -0.12 -38.65
C GLY A 119 -23.62 -0.08 -39.00
N ILE A 120 -24.49 0.24 -38.04
CA ILE A 120 -25.94 0.39 -38.29
C ILE A 120 -26.21 1.50 -39.31
N ARG A 121 -25.50 2.63 -39.21
CA ARG A 121 -25.66 3.74 -40.15
C ARG A 121 -25.21 3.37 -41.57
N GLN A 122 -24.08 2.68 -41.69
CA GLN A 122 -23.57 2.20 -42.98
C GLN A 122 -24.52 1.18 -43.59
N GLU A 123 -25.00 0.21 -42.82
CA GLU A 123 -25.97 -0.78 -43.29
C GLU A 123 -27.27 -0.13 -43.79
N ARG A 124 -27.79 0.87 -43.04
CA ARG A 124 -28.97 1.64 -43.47
C ARG A 124 -28.72 2.36 -44.79
N GLN A 125 -27.58 3.02 -44.94
CA GLN A 125 -27.20 3.67 -46.20
C GLN A 125 -27.09 2.67 -47.36
N ASP A 126 -26.43 1.53 -47.14
CA ASP A 126 -26.27 0.50 -48.17
C ASP A 126 -27.61 -0.14 -48.59
N ILE A 127 -28.58 -0.23 -47.69
CA ILE A 127 -29.95 -0.66 -48.02
C ILE A 127 -30.65 0.39 -48.89
N VAL A 128 -30.59 1.67 -48.51
CA VAL A 128 -31.20 2.77 -49.27
C VAL A 128 -30.60 2.88 -50.67
N PHE A 129 -29.27 2.82 -50.81
CA PHE A 129 -28.62 2.84 -52.12
C PHE A 129 -29.03 1.66 -53.01
N ARG A 130 -29.13 0.44 -52.45
CA ARG A 130 -29.64 -0.72 -53.20
C ARG A 130 -31.11 -0.57 -53.62
N MET A 131 -31.93 0.17 -52.87
CA MET A 131 -33.31 0.47 -53.25
C MET A 131 -33.37 1.52 -54.37
N LEU A 132 -32.54 2.57 -54.29
CA LEU A 132 -32.41 3.59 -55.32
C LEU A 132 -31.86 3.02 -56.64
N GLU A 133 -30.86 2.13 -56.59
CA GLU A 133 -30.35 1.40 -57.76
C GLU A 133 -31.45 0.60 -58.49
N LYS A 134 -32.46 0.13 -57.73
CA LYS A 134 -33.63 -0.57 -58.28
C LYS A 134 -34.72 0.37 -58.79
N GLY A 135 -34.51 1.68 -58.72
CA GLY A 135 -35.44 2.71 -59.20
C GLY A 135 -36.66 2.92 -58.30
N MET A 136 -36.59 2.57 -57.01
CA MET A 136 -37.66 2.94 -56.06
C MET A 136 -37.62 4.45 -55.80
N ASP A 137 -38.79 5.07 -55.71
CA ASP A 137 -38.89 6.48 -55.35
C ASP A 137 -38.61 6.72 -53.85
N PRO A 138 -38.14 7.92 -53.47
CA PRO A 138 -37.80 8.26 -52.09
C PRO A 138 -38.94 8.10 -51.07
N GLU A 139 -40.19 8.31 -51.49
CA GLU A 139 -41.37 8.24 -50.62
C GLU A 139 -41.66 6.80 -50.22
N MET A 140 -41.57 5.86 -51.16
CA MET A 140 -41.69 4.42 -50.91
C MET A 140 -40.54 3.89 -50.05
N ILE A 141 -39.31 4.40 -50.25
CA ILE A 141 -38.15 4.02 -49.41
C ILE A 141 -38.37 4.52 -47.97
N ALA A 142 -38.93 5.71 -47.78
CA ALA A 142 -39.22 6.27 -46.45
C ALA A 142 -40.24 5.41 -45.70
N ASP A 143 -41.30 4.97 -46.39
CA ASP A 143 -42.31 4.07 -45.82
C ASP A 143 -41.71 2.71 -45.44
N LEU A 144 -40.91 2.08 -46.32
CA LEU A 144 -40.32 0.76 -46.09
C LEU A 144 -39.24 0.74 -45.00
N THR A 145 -38.44 1.79 -44.91
CA THR A 145 -37.31 1.86 -43.97
C THR A 145 -37.65 2.56 -42.66
N GLY A 146 -38.78 3.28 -42.62
CA GLY A 146 -39.17 4.14 -41.50
C GLY A 146 -38.23 5.33 -41.30
N MET A 147 -37.40 5.67 -42.29
CA MET A 147 -36.49 6.82 -42.24
C MET A 147 -37.21 8.11 -42.64
N ASN A 148 -36.68 9.25 -42.19
CA ASN A 148 -37.20 10.54 -42.62
C ASN A 148 -36.96 10.72 -44.13
N ILE A 149 -37.98 11.19 -44.84
CA ILE A 149 -37.90 11.50 -46.27
C ILE A 149 -36.76 12.47 -46.59
N GLU A 150 -36.48 13.44 -45.70
CA GLU A 150 -35.36 14.38 -45.87
C GLU A 150 -33.99 13.68 -45.84
N GLU A 151 -33.84 12.64 -45.00
CA GLU A 151 -32.60 11.86 -44.92
C GLU A 151 -32.40 11.02 -46.19
N ILE A 152 -33.49 10.45 -46.73
CA ILE A 152 -33.46 9.67 -47.97
C ILE A 152 -33.19 10.57 -49.16
N GLN A 153 -33.81 11.75 -49.25
CA GLN A 153 -33.55 12.71 -50.32
C GLN A 153 -32.07 13.14 -50.33
N LYS A 154 -31.49 13.39 -49.15
CA LYS A 154 -30.06 13.67 -49.04
C LYS A 154 -29.19 12.51 -49.50
N MET A 155 -29.54 11.27 -49.12
CA MET A 155 -28.84 10.08 -49.61
C MET A 155 -29.02 9.88 -51.13
N GLU A 156 -30.17 10.22 -51.68
CA GLU A 156 -30.43 10.19 -53.12
C GLU A 156 -29.56 11.19 -53.88
N GLU A 157 -29.40 12.42 -53.38
CA GLU A 157 -28.46 13.40 -53.93
C GLU A 157 -27.02 12.86 -53.90
N GLU A 158 -26.58 12.27 -52.78
CA GLU A 158 -25.27 11.64 -52.65
C GLU A 158 -25.10 10.45 -53.62
N PHE A 159 -26.13 9.65 -53.84
CA PHE A 159 -26.14 8.52 -54.76
C PHE A 159 -26.01 9.00 -56.22
N ARG A 160 -26.81 10.00 -56.62
CA ARG A 160 -26.76 10.60 -57.97
C ARG A 160 -25.43 11.31 -58.24
N ALA A 161 -24.73 11.80 -57.22
CA ALA A 161 -23.42 12.40 -57.35
C ALA A 161 -22.26 11.39 -57.51
N ARG A 162 -22.51 10.10 -57.21
CA ARG A 162 -21.53 9.00 -57.34
C ARG A 162 -21.59 8.28 -58.69
N GLY A 163 -22.72 8.34 -59.39
CA GLY A 163 -22.93 7.76 -60.72
C GLY A 163 -22.72 8.77 -61.83
#